data_AF-W4LQ08-F1
#
_entry.id   AF-W4LQ08-F1
#
_cell.length_a   1.000
_cell.length_b   1.000
_cell.length_c   1.000
_cell.angle_alpha   90.00
_cell.angle_beta   90.00
_cell.angle_gamma   90.00
#
_symmetry.space_group_name_H-M   'P 1'
#
loop_
_entity.id
_entity.type
_entity.pdbx_description
1 polymer ?
#
loop_
_entity_poly.entity_id
_entity_poly.type
_entity_poly.pdbx_seq_one_letter_code
_entity_poly.pdbx_strand_id
1 'polypeptide(L)' 'MDPWWNPAVEDQASDRAHRLGQQRPVTIYRFVTQGTIEERIVELHHAKRDLADSLLEGADMSSKLSAEELLQLIRE' A
#
# COMPACT_ATOMS: atom_id res chain seq x y z
N MET A 1 -15.22 9.87 2.91
CA MET A 1 -14.03 10.63 2.48
C MET A 1 -13.39 9.76 1.42
N ASP A 2 -13.23 10.33 0.24
CA ASP A 2 -13.00 9.59 -1.01
C ASP A 2 -11.65 8.86 -0.99
N PRO A 3 -11.53 7.71 -1.66
CA PRO A 3 -10.29 6.93 -1.66
C PRO A 3 -9.15 7.74 -2.25
N TRP A 4 -8.20 8.11 -1.40
CA TRP A 4 -7.04 8.89 -1.77
C TRP A 4 -6.03 8.02 -2.56
N TRP A 5 -5.36 8.61 -3.54
CA TRP A 5 -4.40 7.91 -4.42
C TRP A 5 -3.11 7.47 -3.72
N ASN A 6 -2.86 7.90 -2.49
CA ASN A 6 -1.74 7.46 -1.68
C ASN A 6 -2.23 6.68 -0.45
N PRO A 7 -2.06 5.33 -0.41
CA PRO A 7 -2.48 4.50 0.72
C PRO A 7 -1.90 4.96 2.07
N ALA A 8 -0.67 5.47 2.07
CA ALA A 8 0.01 5.89 3.29
C ALA A 8 -0.70 7.05 4.00
N VAL A 9 -1.51 7.84 3.29
CA VAL A 9 -2.31 8.92 3.89
C VAL A 9 -3.49 8.34 4.67
N GLU A 10 -4.09 7.26 4.18
CA GLU A 10 -5.17 6.56 4.86
C GLU A 10 -4.65 5.82 6.11
N ASP A 11 -3.47 5.20 5.99
CA ASP A 11 -2.79 4.56 7.12
C ASP A 11 -2.44 5.60 8.21
N GLN A 12 -1.86 6.74 7.82
CA GLN A 12 -1.58 7.84 8.75
C GLN A 12 -2.85 8.39 9.42
N ALA A 13 -3.96 8.49 8.68
CA ALA A 13 -5.23 8.93 9.24
C ALA A 13 -5.77 7.92 10.27
N SER A 14 -5.63 6.62 9.99
CA SER A 14 -6.03 5.51 10.86
C SER A 14 -5.21 5.47 12.15
N ASP A 15 -3.90 5.70 12.07
CA ASP A 15 -2.98 5.75 13.20
C ASP A 15 -3.32 6.85 14.21
N ARG A 16 -4.07 7.90 13.81
CA ARG A 16 -4.56 8.92 14.75
C ARG A 16 -5.49 8.32 15.81
N ALA A 17 -6.27 7.31 15.44
CA ALA A 17 -7.19 6.60 16.31
C ALA A 17 -6.58 5.28 16.85
N HIS A 18 -5.86 4.55 15.99
CA HIS A 18 -5.14 3.33 16.35
C HIS A 18 -3.74 3.69 16.90
N ARG A 19 -3.71 4.10 18.18
CA ARG A 19 -2.48 4.54 18.86
C ARG A 19 -2.36 3.99 20.28
N LEU A 20 -1.14 4.03 20.82
CA LEU A 20 -0.86 3.67 22.21
C LEU A 20 -1.80 4.42 23.18
N GLY A 21 -2.39 3.66 24.11
CA GLY A 21 -3.38 4.16 25.06
C GLY A 21 -4.84 3.99 24.62
N GLN A 22 -5.09 3.56 23.38
CA GLN A 22 -6.42 3.13 22.97
C GLN A 22 -6.80 1.82 23.69
N GLN A 23 -7.98 1.80 24.31
CA GLN A 23 -8.48 0.66 25.08
C GLN A 23 -9.59 -0.12 24.36
N ARG A 24 -10.17 0.48 23.30
CA ARG A 24 -11.27 -0.10 22.56
C ARG A 24 -10.83 -0.47 21.14
N PRO A 25 -11.39 -1.54 20.55
CA PRO A 25 -11.14 -1.86 19.15
C PRO A 25 -11.44 -0.67 18.24
N VAL A 26 -10.52 -0.37 17.33
CA VAL A 26 -10.71 0.65 16.30
C VAL A 26 -11.21 -0.04 15.04
N THR A 27 -12.38 0.38 14.55
CA THR A 27 -12.94 -0.11 13.29
C THR A 27 -12.92 1.00 12.26
N ILE A 28 -12.30 0.73 11.12
CA ILE A 28 -12.18 1.69 10.01
C ILE A 28 -13.18 1.28 8.94
N TYR A 29 -14.08 2.19 8.61
CA TYR A 29 -15.04 2.01 7.52
C TYR A 29 -14.60 2.84 6.33
N ARG A 30 -14.25 2.16 5.23
CA ARG A 30 -14.00 2.79 3.94
C ARG A 30 -15.27 2.70 3.10
N PHE A 31 -15.79 3.85 2.68
CA PHE A 31 -16.90 3.92 1.74
C PHE A 31 -16.34 3.94 0.32
N VAL A 32 -16.91 3.10 -0.53
CA VAL A 32 -16.54 2.99 -1.95
C VAL A 32 -17.84 3.00 -2.75
N THR A 33 -17.92 3.90 -3.71
CA THR A 33 -19.10 4.08 -4.55
C THR A 33 -19.04 3.12 -5.73
N GLN A 34 -20.02 2.22 -5.81
CA GLN A 34 -20.11 1.22 -6.88
C GLN A 34 -20.30 1.87 -8.25
N GLY A 35 -19.66 1.30 -9.28
CA GLY A 35 -19.76 1.76 -10.66
C GLY A 35 -18.94 3.02 -10.95
N THR A 36 -18.02 3.39 -10.05
CA THR A 36 -17.21 4.60 -10.17
C THR A 36 -15.72 4.28 -10.26
N ILE A 37 -14.91 5.31 -10.52
CA ILE A 37 -13.44 5.22 -10.53
C ILE A 37 -12.86 4.75 -9.17
N GLU A 38 -13.63 4.90 -8.07
CA GLU A 38 -13.21 4.50 -6.73
C GLU A 38 -12.91 3.00 -6.62
N GLU A 39 -13.68 2.15 -7.29
CA GLU A 39 -13.45 0.69 -7.30
C GLU A 39 -12.11 0.35 -7.97
N ARG A 40 -11.81 1.00 -9.11
CA ARG A 40 -10.55 0.82 -9.83
C ARG A 40 -9.35 1.28 -9.02
N ILE A 41 -9.51 2.36 -8.23
CA ILE A 41 -8.45 2.86 -7.35
C ILE A 41 -8.16 1.83 -6.24
N VAL A 42 -9.20 1.23 -5.66
CA VAL A 42 -9.04 0.18 -4.63
C VAL A 42 -8.35 -1.05 -5.21
N GLU A 43 -8.75 -1.51 -6.40
CA GLU A 43 -8.10 -2.63 -7.10
C GLU A 43 -6.63 -2.33 -7.41
N LEU A 44 -6.32 -1.12 -7.87
CA LEU A 44 -4.96 -0.68 -8.16
C LEU A 44 -4.08 -0.69 -6.90
N HIS A 45 -4.61 -0.25 -5.76
CA HIS A 45 -3.91 -0.29 -4.48
C HIS A 45 -3.58 -1.70 -4.04
N HIS A 46 -4.52 -2.64 -4.23
CA HIS A 46 -4.28 -4.06 -3.96
C HIS A 46 -3.17 -4.62 -4.87
N ALA A 47 -3.27 -4.42 -6.18
CA ALA A 47 -2.25 -4.89 -7.12
C ALA A 47 -0.86 -4.31 -6.82
N LYS A 48 -0.80 -3.03 -6.41
CA LYS A 48 0.46 -2.37 -6.04
C LYS A 48 1.05 -2.91 -4.74
N ARG A 49 0.20 -3.25 -3.75
CA ARG A 49 0.64 -3.87 -2.49
C ARG A 49 1.15 -5.29 -2.74
N ASP A 50 0.40 -6.10 -3.48
CA ASP A 50 0.81 -7.48 -3.81
C ASP A 50 2.13 -7.50 -4.60
N LEU A 51 2.32 -6.54 -5.51
CA LEU A 51 3.59 -6.36 -6.21
C LEU A 51 4.72 -5.97 -5.24
N ALA A 52 4.47 -5.05 -4.30
CA ALA A 52 5.47 -4.67 -3.31
C ALA A 52 5.84 -5.84 -2.38
N ASP A 53 4.83 -6.59 -1.92
CA ASP A 53 5.03 -7.74 -1.04
C ASP A 53 5.78 -8.87 -1.77
N SER A 54 5.44 -9.17 -3.03
CA SER A 54 6.19 -10.15 -3.84
C SER A 54 7.64 -9.73 -4.13
N LEU A 55 7.90 -8.43 -4.33
CA LEU A 55 9.26 -7.90 -4.44
C LEU A 55 10.05 -8.05 -3.13
N LEU A 56 9.39 -7.86 -1.97
CA LEU A 56 10.00 -7.97 -0.65
C LEU A 56 10.19 -9.43 -0.20
N GLU A 57 9.28 -10.34 -0.55
CA GLU A 57 9.47 -11.79 -0.38
C GLU A 57 10.62 -12.30 -1.27
N GLY A 58 10.79 -11.73 -2.46
CA GLY A 58 11.98 -11.91 -3.28
C GLY A 58 13.24 -11.29 -2.67
N ALA A 59 13.12 -10.28 -1.79
CA ALA A 59 14.22 -9.55 -1.20
C ALA A 59 14.91 -10.26 -0.02
N ASP A 60 14.23 -11.21 0.65
CA ASP A 60 14.91 -12.14 1.57
C ASP A 60 15.88 -13.08 0.82
N MET A 61 15.65 -13.28 -0.49
CA MET A 61 16.64 -13.85 -1.43
C MET A 61 17.52 -12.80 -2.14
N SER A 62 17.15 -11.50 -2.11
CA SER A 62 17.80 -10.40 -2.83
C SER A 62 18.72 -9.50 -1.99
N SER A 63 19.24 -9.98 -0.86
CA SER A 63 20.35 -9.32 -0.15
C SER A 63 21.65 -9.12 -0.98
N LYS A 64 21.61 -9.31 -2.32
CA LYS A 64 22.73 -9.20 -3.25
C LYS A 64 22.46 -8.48 -4.56
N LEU A 65 21.30 -7.84 -4.78
CA LEU A 65 21.13 -7.07 -6.02
C LEU A 65 21.74 -5.68 -5.85
N SER A 66 22.86 -5.46 -6.53
CA SER A 66 23.65 -4.24 -6.51
C SER A 66 22.94 -3.11 -7.26
N ALA A 67 23.23 -1.86 -6.88
CA ALA A 67 22.63 -0.67 -7.50
C ALA A 67 22.84 -0.61 -9.03
N GLU A 68 23.85 -1.32 -9.54
CA GLU A 68 24.19 -1.41 -10.95
C GLU A 68 23.19 -2.28 -11.74
N GLU A 69 22.68 -3.35 -11.13
CA GLU A 69 21.67 -4.24 -11.74
C GLU A 69 20.29 -3.58 -11.83
N LEU A 70 19.95 -2.75 -10.83
CA LEU A 70 18.73 -1.94 -10.84
C LEU A 70 18.74 -0.87 -11.94
N LEU A 71 19.92 -0.28 -12.23
CA LEU A 71 20.08 0.70 -13.32
C LEU A 71 19.97 0.07 -14.70
N GLN A 72 20.32 -1.20 -14.84
CA GLN A 72 20.25 -1.92 -16.11
C GLN A 72 18.80 -2.28 -16.47
N LEU A 73 17.97 -2.58 -15.47
CA LEU A 73 16.56 -2.93 -15.66
C LEU A 73 15.67 -1.75 -16.09
N ILE A 74 16.10 -0.51 -15.81
CA ILE A 74 15.38 0.73 -16.16
C ILE A 74 15.72 1.21 -17.59
N ARG A 75 16.73 0.61 -18.23
CA ARG A 75 17.20 1.02 -19.57
C ARG A 75 16.68 0.15 -20.72
N GLU A 76 15.87 -0.86 -20.45
CA GLU A 76 15.02 -1.55 -21.45
C GLU A 76 13.59 -1.01 -21.40
#